data_AF-T1BXJ3-F1
#
_entry.id   AF-T1BXJ3-F1
#
_cell.length_a   1.000
_cell.length_b   1.000
_cell.length_c   1.000
_cell.angle_alpha   90.00
_cell.angle_beta   90.00
_cell.angle_gamma   90.00
#
_symmetry.space_group_name_H-M   'P 1'
#
loop_
_entity.id
_entity.type
_entity.pdbx_description
1 polymer ?
#
loop_
_entity_poly.entity_id
_entity_poly.type
_entity_poly.pdbx_seq_one_letter_code
_entity_poly.pdbx_strand_id
1 'polypeptide(L)'
;RLVEEELSRHGVRIVGGCTVERIEAGEPHGFVVSGSGGFTASADLVLVATGARPDTDLAAAAGIPLGPSGAIRVTQRMETGIPGIWAAGDCVETWHRILQRPAYLPLGTTAHKQGRVAGENAVGGEHLFAGSVGTQTVKVFELAIARTGLREAEA
;
A
#
# COMPACT_ATOMS: atom_id res chain seq x y z
N ARG A 1 -3.46 21.80 2.89
CA ARG A 1 -2.62 23.00 2.69
C ARG A 1 -1.33 22.94 3.50
N LEU A 2 -1.35 22.58 4.80
CA LEU A 2 -0.13 22.43 5.62
C LEU A 2 1.02 21.63 4.95
N VAL A 3 0.73 20.44 4.42
CA VAL A 3 1.75 19.58 3.77
C VAL A 3 2.32 20.24 2.51
N GLU A 4 1.46 20.87 1.71
CA GLU A 4 1.82 21.53 0.45
C GLU A 4 2.71 22.75 0.69
N GLU A 5 2.39 23.52 1.73
CA GLU A 5 3.18 24.67 2.18
C GLU A 5 4.57 24.22 2.69
N GLU A 6 4.64 23.14 3.46
CA GLU A 6 5.91 22.62 3.99
C GLU A 6 6.85 22.12 2.88
N LEU A 7 6.31 21.38 1.91
CA LEU A 7 7.03 20.95 0.72
C LEU A 7 7.53 22.16 -0.09
N SER A 8 6.68 23.16 -0.31
CA SER A 8 7.02 24.37 -1.06
C SER A 8 8.09 25.21 -0.37
N ARG A 9 8.05 25.32 0.96
CA ARG A 9 9.09 25.99 1.78
C ARG A 9 10.48 25.38 1.61
N HIS A 10 10.54 24.09 1.31
CA HIS A 10 11.77 23.35 1.05
C HIS A 10 12.10 23.22 -0.44
N GLY A 11 11.46 24.03 -1.30
CA GLY A 11 11.77 24.08 -2.73
C GLY A 11 11.18 22.94 -3.56
N VAL A 12 10.28 22.12 -3.00
CA VAL A 12 9.60 21.07 -3.77
C VAL A 12 8.48 21.68 -4.60
N ARG A 13 8.61 21.61 -5.92
CA ARG A 13 7.54 22.00 -6.85
C ARG A 13 6.44 20.93 -6.88
N ILE A 14 5.23 21.32 -6.53
CA ILE A 14 4.05 20.44 -6.56
C ILE A 14 3.23 20.76 -7.80
N VAL A 15 2.88 19.72 -8.56
CA VAL A 15 2.00 19.81 -9.72
C VAL A 15 0.81 18.90 -9.47
N GLY A 16 -0.22 19.45 -8.81
CA GLY A 16 -1.48 18.76 -8.55
C GLY A 16 -2.37 18.70 -9.80
N GLY A 17 -3.30 17.74 -9.84
CA GLY A 17 -4.24 17.60 -10.96
C GLY A 17 -3.61 17.22 -12.30
N CYS A 18 -2.35 16.77 -12.28
CA CYS A 18 -1.62 16.34 -13.47
C CYS A 18 -1.41 14.82 -13.43
N THR A 19 -1.97 14.10 -14.40
CA THR A 19 -1.69 12.68 -14.61
C THR A 19 -0.50 12.56 -15.54
N VAL A 20 0.53 11.79 -15.15
CA VAL A 20 1.64 11.45 -16.05
C VAL A 20 1.12 10.46 -17.10
N GLU A 21 1.32 10.80 -18.37
CA GLU A 21 0.84 10.03 -19.52
C GLU A 21 1.99 9.28 -20.22
N ARG A 22 3.19 9.86 -20.22
CA ARG A 22 4.36 9.23 -20.82
C ARG A 22 5.65 9.63 -20.11
N ILE A 23 6.60 8.69 -20.06
CA ILE A 23 7.99 8.90 -19.68
C ILE A 23 8.84 8.40 -20.84
N GLU A 24 9.68 9.27 -21.40
CA GLU A 24 10.53 8.99 -22.55
C GLU A 24 11.99 9.25 -22.19
N ALA A 25 12.92 8.56 -22.85
CA ALA A 25 14.34 8.89 -22.72
C ALA A 25 14.60 10.28 -23.31
N GLY A 26 15.35 11.11 -22.59
CA GLY A 26 15.86 12.38 -23.09
C GLY A 26 17.17 12.19 -23.84
N GLU A 27 17.45 13.08 -24.80
CA GLU A 27 18.76 13.14 -25.48
C GLU A 27 19.60 14.31 -24.93
N PRO A 28 20.91 14.12 -24.65
CA PRO A 28 21.68 12.86 -24.72
C PRO A 28 21.43 11.91 -23.54
N HIS A 29 20.87 12.39 -22.43
CA HIS A 29 20.63 11.65 -21.19
C HIS A 29 19.34 12.13 -20.49
N GLY A 30 18.90 11.37 -19.48
CA GLY A 30 17.76 11.70 -18.62
C GLY A 30 16.42 11.26 -19.22
N PHE A 31 15.35 11.89 -18.76
CA PHE A 31 13.97 11.60 -19.14
C PHE A 31 13.18 12.86 -19.46
N VAL A 32 12.22 12.73 -20.36
CA VAL A 32 11.15 13.70 -20.59
C VAL A 32 9.85 13.07 -20.10
N VAL A 33 9.18 13.76 -19.18
CA VAL A 33 7.90 13.35 -18.60
C VAL A 33 6.81 14.25 -19.15
N SER A 34 5.81 13.64 -19.77
CA SER A 34 4.65 14.32 -20.32
C SER A 34 3.39 13.93 -19.54
N GLY A 35 2.52 14.90 -19.27
CA GLY A 35 1.29 14.67 -18.54
C GLY A 35 0.12 15.53 -19.05
N SER A 36 -1.06 15.25 -18.49
CA SER A 36 -2.31 15.89 -18.85
C SER A 36 -2.24 17.42 -18.79
N GLY A 37 -3.01 18.10 -19.63
CA GLY A 37 -3.04 19.57 -19.67
C GLY A 37 -1.78 20.20 -20.28
N GLY A 38 -1.01 19.43 -21.05
CA GLY A 38 0.21 19.91 -21.71
C GLY A 38 1.41 20.02 -20.79
N PHE A 39 1.37 19.37 -19.61
CA PHE A 39 2.52 19.35 -18.71
C PHE A 39 3.70 18.63 -19.35
N THR A 40 4.88 19.24 -19.29
CA THR A 40 6.13 18.60 -19.66
C THR A 40 7.25 19.00 -18.69
N ALA A 41 8.13 18.05 -18.38
CA ALA A 41 9.30 18.29 -17.55
C ALA A 41 10.45 17.34 -17.93
N SER A 42 11.68 17.86 -17.90
CA SER A 42 12.89 17.04 -17.98
C SER A 42 13.37 16.66 -16.58
N ALA A 43 13.87 15.44 -16.42
CA ALA A 43 14.43 14.94 -15.16
C ALA A 43 15.52 13.89 -15.40
N ASP A 44 16.56 13.86 -14.58
CA ASP A 44 17.59 12.81 -14.65
C ASP A 44 17.14 11.49 -14.01
N LEU A 45 16.17 11.57 -13.10
CA LEU A 45 15.59 10.44 -12.38
C LEU A 45 14.08 10.60 -12.30
N VAL A 46 13.35 9.52 -12.56
CA VAL A 46 11.90 9.45 -12.35
C VAL A 46 11.60 8.39 -11.30
N LEU A 47 11.02 8.81 -10.17
CA LEU A 47 10.55 7.91 -9.13
C LEU A 47 9.04 7.65 -9.30
N VAL A 48 8.67 6.40 -9.56
CA VAL A 48 7.26 5.99 -9.69
C VAL A 48 6.72 5.55 -8.33
N ALA A 49 5.86 6.38 -7.74
CA ALA A 49 5.25 6.14 -6.42
C ALA A 49 3.71 6.29 -6.48
N THR A 50 3.06 5.62 -7.43
CA THR A 50 1.62 5.76 -7.74
C THR A 50 0.70 4.79 -6.98
N GLY A 51 1.24 4.09 -5.98
CA GLY A 51 0.55 3.07 -5.20
C GLY A 51 1.01 1.65 -5.57
N ALA A 52 0.63 0.68 -4.74
CA ALA A 52 0.96 -0.73 -4.91
C ALA A 52 -0.30 -1.57 -5.13
N ARG A 53 -0.17 -2.64 -5.91
CA ARG A 53 -1.20 -3.66 -6.08
C ARG A 53 -0.73 -4.95 -5.40
N PRO A 54 -1.64 -5.77 -4.84
CA PRO A 54 -1.30 -7.09 -4.35
C PRO A 54 -0.64 -7.93 -5.47
N ASP A 55 0.45 -8.62 -5.14
CA ASP A 55 1.05 -9.62 -6.04
C ASP A 55 0.42 -10.99 -5.74
N THR A 56 -0.51 -11.42 -6.59
CA THR A 56 -1.39 -12.58 -6.31
C THR A 56 -1.45 -13.59 -7.44
N ASP A 57 -0.62 -13.46 -8.47
CA ASP A 57 -0.65 -14.34 -9.63
C ASP A 57 -0.41 -15.81 -9.24
N LEU A 58 0.57 -16.04 -8.37
CA LEU A 58 0.86 -17.37 -7.83
C LEU A 58 -0.32 -17.96 -7.04
N ALA A 59 -0.95 -17.13 -6.19
CA ALA A 59 -2.06 -17.56 -5.36
C ALA A 59 -3.29 -17.92 -6.22
N ALA A 60 -3.61 -17.06 -7.19
CA ALA A 60 -4.68 -17.30 -8.15
C ALA A 60 -4.45 -18.58 -8.96
N ALA A 61 -3.23 -18.79 -9.47
CA ALA A 61 -2.85 -19.99 -10.21
C ALA A 61 -2.95 -21.27 -9.35
N ALA A 62 -2.70 -21.17 -8.04
CA ALA A 62 -2.83 -22.25 -7.08
C ALA A 62 -4.28 -22.49 -6.60
N GLY A 63 -5.26 -21.71 -7.08
CA GLY A 63 -6.66 -21.81 -6.67
C GLY A 63 -6.96 -21.22 -5.28
N ILE A 64 -6.04 -20.42 -4.74
CA ILE A 64 -6.26 -19.71 -3.47
C ILE A 64 -7.28 -18.58 -3.69
N PRO A 65 -8.34 -18.50 -2.87
CA PRO A 65 -9.33 -17.43 -2.98
C PRO A 65 -8.74 -16.04 -2.82
N LEU A 66 -9.10 -15.13 -3.72
CA LEU A 66 -8.85 -13.70 -3.59
C LEU A 66 -10.08 -12.98 -3.03
N GLY A 67 -9.86 -11.90 -2.31
CA GLY A 67 -10.90 -11.00 -1.83
C GLY A 67 -11.29 -9.93 -2.86
N PRO A 68 -12.29 -9.08 -2.56
CA PRO A 68 -12.74 -8.01 -3.44
C PRO A 68 -11.66 -7.00 -3.82
N SER A 69 -10.59 -6.85 -3.01
CA SER A 69 -9.47 -5.98 -3.37
C SER A 69 -8.47 -6.60 -4.36
N GLY A 70 -8.68 -7.87 -4.74
CA GLY A 70 -7.71 -8.68 -5.49
C GLY A 70 -6.56 -9.23 -4.65
N ALA A 71 -6.50 -8.94 -3.34
CA ALA A 71 -5.51 -9.53 -2.44
C ALA A 71 -5.96 -10.94 -1.98
N ILE A 72 -5.02 -11.75 -1.49
CA ILE A 72 -5.31 -13.07 -0.94
C ILE A 72 -6.26 -12.94 0.24
N ARG A 73 -7.37 -13.68 0.20
CA ARG A 73 -8.30 -13.76 1.32
C ARG A 73 -7.69 -14.65 2.39
N VAL A 74 -7.59 -14.13 3.62
CA VAL A 74 -7.12 -14.91 4.77
C VAL A 74 -8.09 -14.89 5.95
N THR A 75 -8.05 -15.93 6.77
CA THR A 75 -8.70 -15.93 8.10
C THR A 75 -7.91 -15.04 9.07
N GLN A 76 -8.43 -14.77 10.28
CA GLN A 76 -7.64 -14.08 11.32
C GLN A 76 -6.43 -14.90 11.81
N ARG A 77 -6.36 -16.20 11.48
CA ARG A 77 -5.20 -17.07 11.70
C ARG A 77 -4.17 -16.99 10.56
N MET A 78 -4.40 -16.11 9.58
CA MET A 78 -3.60 -15.91 8.37
C MET A 78 -3.64 -17.10 7.37
N GLU A 79 -4.64 -17.97 7.45
CA GLU A 79 -4.79 -19.13 6.57
C GLU A 79 -5.45 -18.74 5.25
N THR A 80 -5.00 -19.30 4.12
CA THR A 80 -5.50 -18.96 2.77
C THR A 80 -6.73 -19.75 2.33
N GLY A 81 -7.20 -20.69 3.16
CA GLY A 81 -8.27 -21.64 2.82
C GLY A 81 -7.77 -22.95 2.23
N ILE A 82 -6.49 -23.03 1.82
CA ILE A 82 -5.83 -24.30 1.51
C ILE A 82 -5.05 -24.76 2.76
N PRO A 83 -5.28 -26.00 3.25
CA PRO A 83 -4.55 -26.52 4.40
C PRO A 83 -3.04 -26.49 4.18
N GLY A 84 -2.29 -26.03 5.19
CA GLY A 84 -0.83 -25.94 5.11
C GLY A 84 -0.31 -24.70 4.39
N ILE A 85 -1.18 -23.78 3.96
CA ILE A 85 -0.79 -22.53 3.28
C ILE A 85 -1.31 -21.32 4.06
N TRP A 86 -0.38 -20.45 4.44
CA TRP A 86 -0.64 -19.16 5.08
C TRP A 86 -0.14 -18.02 4.19
N ALA A 87 -0.73 -16.83 4.35
CA ALA A 87 -0.27 -15.62 3.69
C ALA A 87 -0.33 -14.44 4.65
N ALA A 88 0.57 -13.48 4.48
CA ALA A 88 0.69 -12.30 5.34
C ALA A 88 1.31 -11.13 4.56
N GLY A 89 1.08 -9.91 5.04
CA GLY A 89 1.65 -8.70 4.46
C GLY A 89 0.85 -8.12 3.30
N ASP A 90 1.54 -7.45 2.40
CA ASP A 90 0.89 -6.61 1.37
C ASP A 90 0.21 -7.43 0.26
N CYS A 91 0.28 -8.75 0.29
CA CYS A 91 -0.47 -9.62 -0.61
C CYS A 91 -1.83 -10.07 -0.04
N VAL A 92 -2.20 -9.72 1.20
CA VAL A 92 -3.45 -10.18 1.84
C VAL A 92 -4.43 -9.06 2.16
N GLU A 93 -5.72 -9.41 2.24
CA GLU A 93 -6.70 -8.58 2.94
C GLU A 93 -6.55 -8.76 4.45
N THR A 94 -6.49 -7.66 5.19
CA THR A 94 -6.39 -7.66 6.66
C THR A 94 -7.75 -7.37 7.30
N TRP A 95 -7.99 -7.91 8.50
CA TRP A 95 -9.21 -7.60 9.24
C TRP A 95 -9.19 -6.15 9.74
N HIS A 96 -10.14 -5.32 9.30
CA HIS A 96 -10.27 -3.95 9.79
C HIS A 96 -11.17 -3.92 11.04
N ARG A 97 -10.64 -3.46 12.18
CA ARG A 97 -11.33 -3.57 13.48
C ARG A 97 -12.57 -2.68 13.61
N ILE A 98 -12.56 -1.49 13.00
CA ILE A 98 -13.71 -0.57 13.05
C ILE A 98 -14.80 -1.00 12.05
N LEU A 99 -14.44 -1.19 10.77
CA LEU A 99 -15.37 -1.65 9.73
C LEU A 99 -15.88 -3.08 9.92
N GLN A 100 -15.23 -3.89 10.77
CA GLN A 100 -15.52 -5.31 11.01
C GLN A 100 -15.63 -6.12 9.71
N ARG A 101 -14.71 -5.88 8.79
CA ARG A 101 -14.63 -6.60 7.50
C ARG A 101 -13.18 -6.64 6.99
N PRO A 102 -12.85 -7.54 6.05
CA PRO A 102 -11.59 -7.50 5.33
C PRO A 102 -11.39 -6.15 4.62
N ALA A 103 -10.15 -5.66 4.64
CA ALA A 103 -9.74 -4.43 3.97
C ALA A 103 -8.29 -4.57 3.47
N TYR A 104 -7.96 -3.87 2.40
CA TYR A 104 -6.59 -3.85 1.87
C TYR A 104 -5.83 -2.65 2.43
N LEU A 105 -4.80 -2.93 3.25
CA LEU A 105 -3.99 -1.93 3.95
C LEU A 105 -2.50 -2.35 3.91
N PRO A 106 -1.77 -2.08 2.81
CA PRO A 106 -0.37 -2.47 2.66
C PRO A 106 0.53 -1.61 3.56
N LEU A 107 0.79 -2.11 4.77
CA LEU A 107 1.50 -1.40 5.83
C LEU A 107 2.51 -2.35 6.47
N GLY A 108 3.80 -2.02 6.37
CA GLY A 108 4.88 -2.83 6.97
C GLY A 108 4.70 -3.07 8.48
N THR A 109 4.07 -2.15 9.20
CA THR A 109 3.74 -2.29 10.63
C THR A 109 2.69 -3.37 10.90
N THR A 110 1.83 -3.66 9.92
CA THR A 110 0.84 -4.74 9.96
C THR A 110 1.45 -6.03 9.44
N ALA A 111 2.20 -5.97 8.34
CA ALA A 111 2.84 -7.10 7.70
C ALA A 111 3.70 -7.93 8.65
N HIS A 112 4.56 -7.31 9.47
CA HIS A 112 5.42 -8.07 10.40
C HIS A 112 4.60 -8.83 11.48
N LYS A 113 3.47 -8.26 11.92
CA LYS A 113 2.62 -8.89 12.94
C LYS A 113 1.84 -10.05 12.36
N GLN A 114 1.33 -9.88 11.14
CA GLN A 114 0.71 -10.94 10.38
C GLN A 114 1.69 -12.07 10.11
N GLY A 115 2.92 -11.76 9.68
CA GLY A 115 3.96 -12.76 9.43
C GLY A 115 4.30 -13.57 10.68
N ARG A 116 4.36 -12.94 11.86
CA ARG A 116 4.52 -13.64 13.13
C ARG A 116 3.38 -14.64 13.38
N VAL A 117 2.12 -14.21 13.27
CA VAL A 117 0.95 -15.08 13.48
C VAL A 117 0.92 -16.23 12.46
N ALA A 118 1.18 -15.93 11.18
CA ALA A 118 1.25 -16.93 10.13
C ALA A 118 2.33 -17.99 10.41
N GLY A 119 3.54 -17.54 10.81
CA GLY A 119 4.64 -18.43 11.15
C GLY A 119 4.36 -19.29 12.39
N GLU A 120 3.83 -18.69 13.46
CA GLU A 120 3.46 -19.43 14.68
C GLU A 120 2.38 -20.48 14.38
N ASN A 121 1.38 -20.16 13.55
CA ASN A 121 0.33 -21.10 13.16
C ASN A 121 0.82 -22.18 12.20
N ALA A 122 1.76 -21.85 11.31
CA ALA A 122 2.36 -22.83 10.40
C ALA A 122 3.10 -23.97 11.12
N VAL A 123 3.58 -23.72 12.35
CA VAL A 123 4.24 -24.73 13.20
C VAL A 123 3.31 -25.35 14.26
N GLY A 124 1.99 -25.18 14.12
CA GLY A 124 0.98 -25.80 14.99
C GLY A 124 0.46 -24.91 16.13
N GLY A 125 0.76 -23.60 16.09
CA GLY A 125 0.17 -22.62 17.00
C GLY A 125 -1.30 -22.30 16.71
N GLU A 126 -1.96 -21.64 17.66
CA GLU A 126 -3.38 -21.28 17.57
C GLU A 126 -3.61 -19.77 17.80
N HIS A 127 -2.86 -18.93 17.07
CA HIS A 127 -2.85 -17.47 17.26
C HIS A 127 -3.77 -16.73 16.28
N LEU A 128 -4.30 -15.60 16.74
CA LEU A 128 -5.14 -14.70 15.95
C LEU A 128 -4.45 -13.35 15.76
N PHE A 129 -4.45 -12.86 14.52
CA PHE A 129 -4.18 -11.46 14.25
C PHE A 129 -5.41 -10.63 14.61
N ALA A 130 -5.25 -9.73 15.58
CA ALA A 130 -6.34 -8.90 16.11
C ALA A 130 -6.93 -7.90 15.08
N GLY A 131 -6.27 -7.72 13.94
CA GLY A 131 -6.66 -6.77 12.90
C GLY A 131 -5.96 -5.43 13.00
N SER A 132 -6.25 -4.56 12.04
CA SER A 132 -5.70 -3.21 11.92
C SER A 132 -6.79 -2.15 12.00
N VAL A 133 -6.40 -0.94 12.38
CA VAL A 133 -7.21 0.27 12.24
C VAL A 133 -6.57 1.27 11.26
N GLY A 134 -5.58 0.81 10.47
CA GLY A 134 -4.97 1.66 9.44
C GLY A 134 -4.09 2.79 9.98
N THR A 135 -3.45 2.62 11.14
CA THR A 135 -2.53 3.64 11.69
C THR A 135 -1.34 3.85 10.74
N GLN A 136 -1.13 5.10 10.33
CA GLN A 136 -0.09 5.52 9.39
C GLN A 136 0.58 6.80 9.90
N THR A 137 1.87 6.92 9.67
CA THR A 137 2.64 8.13 9.96
C THR A 137 3.60 8.42 8.81
N VAL A 138 3.78 9.69 8.46
CA VAL A 138 4.79 10.13 7.50
C VAL A 138 5.49 11.38 8.04
N LYS A 139 6.82 11.42 7.87
CA LYS A 139 7.62 12.61 8.12
C LYS A 139 7.72 13.40 6.81
N VAL A 140 7.40 14.69 6.86
CA VAL A 140 7.55 15.62 5.74
C VAL A 140 8.34 16.82 6.28
N PHE A 141 9.64 16.85 6.00
CA PHE A 141 10.57 17.84 6.57
C PHE A 141 10.39 17.99 8.09
N GLU A 142 9.92 19.14 8.57
CA GLU A 142 9.74 19.41 10.01
C GLU A 142 8.40 18.90 10.56
N LEU A 143 7.51 18.39 9.70
CA LEU A 143 6.20 17.89 10.08
C LEU A 143 6.19 16.38 10.27
N ALA A 144 5.50 15.95 11.33
CA ALA A 144 5.02 14.58 11.49
C ALA A 144 3.50 14.56 11.27
N ILE A 145 3.05 13.81 10.25
CA ILE A 145 1.64 13.67 9.92
C ILE A 145 1.22 12.25 10.25
N ALA A 146 0.15 12.09 11.02
CA ALA A 146 -0.35 10.79 11.43
C ALA A 146 -1.87 10.69 11.22
N ARG A 147 -2.33 9.45 10.99
CA ARG A 147 -3.76 9.11 11.02
C ARG A 147 -3.96 7.72 11.60
N THR A 148 -5.15 7.49 12.13
CA THR A 148 -5.62 6.16 12.54
C THR A 148 -7.15 6.12 12.41
N GLY A 149 -7.70 4.96 12.10
CA GLY A 149 -9.13 4.78 11.85
C GLY A 149 -9.58 5.30 10.49
N LEU A 150 -10.82 5.74 10.43
CA LEU A 150 -11.53 6.13 9.21
C LEU A 150 -11.53 7.64 9.02
N ARG A 151 -11.52 8.08 7.77
CA ARG A 151 -11.92 9.42 7.35
C ARG A 151 -13.43 9.51 7.29
N GLU A 152 -13.96 10.73 7.26
CA GLU A 152 -15.40 10.99 7.15
C GLU A 152 -16.04 10.31 5.92
N ALA A 153 -15.34 10.29 4.77
CA ALA A 153 -15.82 9.60 3.57
C ALA A 153 -15.70 8.07 3.61
N GLU A 154 -15.00 7.53 4.61
CA GLU A 154 -14.78 6.08 4.81
C GLU A 154 -15.71 5.50 5.90
N ALA A 155 -16.44 6.36 6.64
CA ALA A 155 -17.36 6.04 7.74
C ALA A 155 -18.81 5.96 7.25
#